data_AF-A0A3A8WMD2-F1
#
_entry.id   AF-A0A3A8WMD2-F1
#
_cell.length_a   1.000
_cell.length_b   1.000
_cell.length_c   1.000
_cell.angle_alpha   90.00
_cell.angle_beta   90.00
_cell.angle_gamma   90.00
#
_symmetry.space_group_name_H-M   'P 1'
#
loop_
_entity.id
_entity.type
_entity.pdbx_description
1 polymer ?
#
loop_
_entity_poly.entity_id
_entity_poly.type
_entity_poly.pdbx_seq_one_letter_code
_entity_poly.pdbx_strand_id
1 'polypeptide(L)'
;MRVKIYLNPNRDLELVAIMYNPTLNFSNIAKEAVRSHVRGNSFSFQYIKSAEYCPRSLVSYISFDDEKDADIVEYFEHLVVPRAAFIRNIMVRSIGGSIGSVYTDERLRTVIGAWKFEKEQDRLRSKLKKKARQAQDLGFQNKLNAYFKERE
;
A
#
# COMPACT_ATOMS: atom_id res chain seq x y z
N MET A 1 18.59 1.51 -4.21
CA MET A 1 17.58 2.25 -3.39
C MET A 1 16.21 1.55 -3.37
N ARG A 2 15.44 1.58 -2.26
CA ARG A 2 14.09 0.98 -2.19
C ARG A 2 13.03 1.98 -1.67
N VAL A 3 11.93 2.13 -2.38
CA VAL A 3 10.81 3.02 -2.00
C VAL A 3 9.58 2.18 -1.66
N LYS A 4 9.04 2.39 -0.45
CA LYS A 4 7.79 1.77 0.00
C LYS A 4 6.60 2.64 -0.42
N ILE A 5 5.66 2.05 -1.15
CA ILE A 5 4.43 2.68 -1.60
C ILE A 5 3.26 2.02 -0.86
N TYR A 6 2.46 2.86 -0.19
CA TYR A 6 1.15 2.47 0.33
C TYR A 6 0.07 3.08 -0.54
N LEU A 7 -0.92 2.27 -0.91
CA LEU A 7 -2.11 2.70 -1.63
C LEU A 7 -3.31 2.76 -0.68
N ASN A 8 -4.04 3.87 -0.74
CA ASN A 8 -5.30 4.05 -0.06
C ASN A 8 -6.45 3.83 -1.04
N PRO A 9 -7.30 2.80 -0.87
CA PRO A 9 -8.41 2.53 -1.78
C PRO A 9 -9.43 3.66 -1.96
N ASN A 10 -9.45 4.64 -1.06
CA ASN A 10 -10.34 5.81 -1.16
C ASN A 10 -9.72 6.97 -1.94
N ARG A 11 -8.40 6.95 -2.20
CA ARG A 11 -7.68 8.06 -2.87
C ARG A 11 -6.91 7.62 -4.11
N ASP A 12 -6.44 6.38 -4.13
CA ASP A 12 -5.55 5.84 -5.16
C ASP A 12 -6.26 4.74 -5.97
N LEU A 13 -7.55 4.91 -6.27
CA LEU A 13 -8.41 3.84 -6.81
C LEU A 13 -7.85 3.27 -8.13
N GLU A 14 -7.34 4.12 -9.01
CA GLU A 14 -6.70 3.74 -10.27
C GLU A 14 -5.48 2.85 -10.02
N LEU A 15 -4.65 3.24 -9.06
CA LEU A 15 -3.45 2.48 -8.70
C LEU A 15 -3.81 1.17 -8.01
N VAL A 16 -4.89 1.12 -7.23
CA VAL A 16 -5.43 -0.13 -6.67
C VAL A 16 -5.93 -1.04 -7.78
N ALA A 17 -6.63 -0.51 -8.77
CA ALA A 17 -7.09 -1.29 -9.93
C ALA A 17 -5.90 -1.91 -10.67
N ILE A 18 -4.82 -1.16 -10.88
CA ILE A 18 -3.58 -1.67 -11.49
C ILE A 18 -2.91 -2.71 -10.59
N MET A 19 -2.83 -2.46 -9.28
CA MET A 19 -2.23 -3.37 -8.31
C MET A 19 -2.94 -4.73 -8.28
N TYR A 20 -4.27 -4.71 -8.33
CA TYR A 20 -5.09 -5.92 -8.25
C TYR A 20 -5.30 -6.59 -9.60
N ASN A 21 -4.94 -5.94 -10.70
CA ASN A 21 -5.01 -6.55 -12.02
C ASN A 21 -3.85 -7.55 -12.20
N PRO A 22 -4.13 -8.86 -12.33
CA PRO A 22 -3.08 -9.86 -12.45
C PRO A 22 -2.28 -9.76 -13.76
N THR A 23 -2.83 -9.12 -14.80
CA THR A 23 -2.14 -8.95 -16.09
C THR A 23 -1.16 -7.78 -16.10
N LEU A 24 -1.22 -6.91 -15.08
CA LEU A 24 -0.36 -5.74 -14.96
C LEU A 24 0.69 -5.97 -13.87
N ASN A 25 1.93 -5.58 -14.19
CA ASN A 25 3.01 -5.56 -13.21
C ASN A 25 3.17 -4.15 -12.64
N PHE A 26 2.50 -3.88 -11.53
CA PHE A 26 2.52 -2.58 -10.86
C PHE A 26 3.95 -2.07 -10.64
N SER A 27 4.86 -2.93 -10.17
CA SER A 27 6.21 -2.50 -9.83
C SER A 27 7.04 -2.13 -11.07
N ASN A 28 6.90 -2.90 -12.16
CA ASN A 28 7.59 -2.56 -13.41
C ASN A 28 7.03 -1.27 -14.01
N ILE A 29 5.71 -1.10 -14.03
CA ILE A 29 5.07 0.14 -14.49
C ILE A 29 5.57 1.34 -13.68
N ALA A 30 5.65 1.21 -12.36
CA ALA A 30 6.17 2.27 -11.49
C ALA A 30 7.61 2.64 -11.82
N LYS A 31 8.49 1.65 -12.06
CA LYS A 31 9.88 1.89 -12.43
C LYS A 31 9.99 2.60 -13.78
N GLU A 32 9.31 2.11 -14.80
CA GLU A 32 9.38 2.69 -16.15
C GLU A 32 8.82 4.10 -16.16
N ALA A 33 7.71 4.37 -15.45
CA ALA A 33 7.16 5.71 -15.34
C ALA A 33 8.15 6.70 -14.69
N VAL A 34 8.86 6.28 -13.64
CA VAL A 34 9.90 7.10 -13.00
C VAL A 34 11.10 7.29 -13.91
N ARG A 35 11.61 6.23 -14.54
CA ARG A 35 12.74 6.28 -15.48
C ARG A 35 12.47 7.26 -16.60
N SER A 36 11.31 7.14 -17.24
CA SER A 36 10.94 8.02 -18.34
C SER A 36 10.80 9.47 -17.88
N HIS A 37 10.17 9.72 -16.72
CA HIS A 37 10.06 11.08 -16.18
C HIS A 37 11.43 11.71 -15.92
N VAL A 38 12.34 11.01 -15.22
CA VAL A 38 13.67 11.52 -14.87
C VAL A 38 14.50 11.78 -16.13
N ARG A 39 14.37 10.93 -17.14
CA ARG A 39 15.13 11.02 -18.41
C ARG A 39 14.48 11.92 -19.46
N GLY A 40 13.37 12.59 -19.13
CA GLY A 40 12.66 13.48 -20.06
C GLY A 40 11.91 12.77 -21.20
N ASN A 41 11.66 11.46 -21.06
CA ASN A 41 10.94 10.66 -22.06
C ASN A 41 9.44 10.60 -21.73
N SER A 42 8.60 10.53 -22.76
CA SER A 42 7.18 10.23 -22.58
C SER A 42 6.98 8.77 -22.19
N PHE A 43 6.15 8.51 -21.19
CA PHE A 43 5.69 7.16 -20.85
C PHE A 43 4.20 7.15 -20.58
N SER A 44 3.50 6.29 -21.32
CA SER A 44 2.10 5.98 -21.10
C SER A 44 1.88 4.48 -21.28
N PHE A 45 1.02 3.90 -20.47
CA PHE A 45 0.54 2.53 -20.68
C PHE A 45 -0.98 2.53 -20.75
N GLN A 46 -1.55 1.67 -21.60
CA GLN A 46 -3.00 1.52 -21.65
C GLN A 46 -3.48 0.73 -20.43
N TYR A 47 -4.45 1.30 -19.71
CA TYR A 47 -5.16 0.55 -18.70
C TYR A 47 -6.08 -0.46 -19.36
N ILE A 48 -5.77 -1.74 -19.17
CA ILE A 48 -6.62 -2.84 -19.62
C ILE A 48 -7.49 -3.24 -18.44
N LYS A 49 -8.80 -3.03 -18.55
CA LYS A 49 -9.76 -3.49 -17.55
C LYS A 49 -9.63 -5.00 -17.37
N SER A 50 -9.49 -5.44 -16.12
CA SER A 50 -9.37 -6.87 -15.85
C SER A 50 -10.73 -7.55 -15.84
N ALA A 51 -10.78 -8.80 -16.31
CA ALA A 51 -11.93 -9.65 -16.08
C ALA A 51 -12.03 -10.03 -14.59
N GLU A 52 -10.89 -10.16 -13.91
CA GLU A 52 -10.84 -10.59 -12.52
C GLU A 52 -9.78 -9.80 -11.75
N TYR A 53 -10.12 -9.37 -10.54
CA TYR A 53 -9.18 -8.72 -9.63
C TYR A 53 -8.69 -9.73 -8.61
N CYS A 54 -7.38 -9.82 -8.47
CA CYS A 54 -6.73 -10.61 -7.43
C CYS A 54 -6.41 -9.70 -6.25
N PRO A 55 -7.03 -9.88 -5.06
CA PRO A 55 -6.68 -9.11 -3.89
C PRO A 55 -5.19 -9.30 -3.55
N ARG A 56 -4.45 -8.19 -3.48
CA ARG A 56 -3.03 -8.17 -3.12
C ARG A 56 -2.77 -7.20 -1.97
N SER A 57 -1.54 -7.25 -1.44
CA SER A 57 -1.06 -6.22 -0.52
C SER A 57 -1.14 -4.85 -1.20
N LEU A 58 -1.77 -3.87 -0.54
CA LEU A 58 -1.75 -2.47 -0.95
C LEU A 58 -0.44 -1.74 -0.57
N VAL A 59 0.49 -2.49 0.02
CA VAL A 59 1.88 -2.07 0.18
C VAL A 59 2.71 -2.74 -0.91
N SER A 60 3.38 -1.93 -1.73
CA SER A 60 4.38 -2.39 -2.69
C SER A 60 5.73 -1.74 -2.42
N TYR A 61 6.79 -2.39 -2.86
CA TYR A 61 8.15 -1.87 -2.76
C TYR A 61 8.76 -1.80 -4.15
N ILE A 62 9.22 -0.61 -4.53
CA ILE A 62 9.88 -0.37 -5.80
C ILE A 62 11.38 -0.26 -5.52
N SER A 63 12.16 -1.17 -6.10
CA SER A 63 13.62 -1.19 -5.97
C SER A 63 14.27 -0.61 -7.21
N PHE A 64 15.12 0.39 -7.03
CA PHE A 64 15.97 0.98 -8.05
C PHE A 64 17.39 0.46 -7.84
N ASP A 65 18.03 0.06 -8.94
CA ASP A 65 19.39 -0.44 -8.95
C ASP A 65 20.37 0.74 -8.86
N ASP A 66 21.33 0.71 -7.94
CA ASP A 66 22.15 1.88 -7.66
C ASP A 66 23.10 2.23 -8.83
N GLU A 67 23.45 1.26 -9.69
CA GLU A 67 24.29 1.51 -10.87
C GLU A 67 23.44 1.88 -12.09
N LYS A 68 22.37 1.11 -12.38
CA LYS A 68 21.56 1.28 -13.59
C LYS A 68 20.52 2.41 -13.50
N ASP A 69 20.15 2.77 -12.28
CA ASP A 69 19.18 3.82 -11.97
C ASP A 69 19.84 4.95 -11.14
N ALA A 70 21.15 5.16 -11.29
CA ALA A 70 21.91 6.19 -10.56
C ALA A 70 21.30 7.59 -10.74
N ASP A 71 20.85 7.92 -11.94
CA ASP A 71 20.15 9.16 -12.28
C ASP A 71 18.85 9.35 -11.47
N ILE A 72 18.11 8.26 -11.24
CA ILE A 72 16.90 8.28 -10.42
C ILE A 72 17.24 8.42 -8.94
N VAL A 73 18.30 7.75 -8.48
CA VAL A 73 18.77 7.86 -7.09
C VAL A 73 19.12 9.31 -6.78
N GLU A 74 19.95 9.93 -7.62
CA GLU A 74 20.32 11.35 -7.52
C GLU A 74 19.08 12.26 -7.57
N TYR A 75 18.18 12.03 -8.54
CA TYR A 75 16.93 12.80 -8.63
C TYR A 75 16.09 12.73 -7.34
N PHE A 76 16.04 11.57 -6.68
CA PHE A 76 15.33 11.37 -5.42
C PHE A 76 16.04 11.92 -4.18
N GLU A 77 17.30 12.31 -4.27
CA GLU A 77 18.01 13.06 -3.22
C GLU A 77 17.62 14.54 -3.23
N HIS A 78 17.35 15.09 -4.41
CA HIS A 78 16.93 16.49 -4.58
C HIS A 78 15.41 16.70 -4.54
N LEU A 79 14.64 15.62 -4.44
CA LEU A 79 13.18 15.67 -4.46
C LEU A 79 12.61 16.25 -3.15
N VAL A 80 11.89 17.37 -3.26
CA VAL A 80 11.28 18.07 -2.11
C VAL A 80 10.03 17.35 -1.57
N VAL A 81 9.39 16.50 -2.39
CA VAL A 81 8.19 15.75 -2.02
C VAL A 81 8.51 14.31 -1.62
N PRO A 82 7.66 13.65 -0.80
CA PRO A 82 7.87 12.25 -0.47
C PRO A 82 7.93 11.38 -1.73
N ARG A 83 9.00 10.58 -1.87
CA ARG A 83 9.25 9.69 -3.02
C ARG A 83 8.02 8.83 -3.38
N ALA A 84 7.34 8.29 -2.38
CA ALA A 84 6.14 7.48 -2.61
C ALA A 84 4.97 8.30 -3.20
N ALA A 85 4.80 9.56 -2.79
CA ALA A 85 3.78 10.44 -3.35
C ALA A 85 4.12 10.85 -4.78
N PHE A 86 5.39 11.14 -5.04
CA PHE A 86 5.88 11.40 -6.39
C PHE A 86 5.60 10.22 -7.33
N ILE A 87 5.98 9.00 -6.94
CA ILE A 87 5.76 7.81 -7.77
C ILE A 87 4.28 7.61 -8.06
N ARG A 88 3.40 7.71 -7.04
CA ARG A 88 1.94 7.59 -7.27
C ARG A 88 1.44 8.62 -8.29
N ASN A 89 1.86 9.88 -8.16
CA ASN A 89 1.43 10.95 -9.08
C ASN A 89 1.91 10.71 -10.51
N ILE A 90 3.17 10.30 -10.69
CA ILE A 90 3.70 9.98 -12.01
C ILE A 90 2.97 8.78 -12.61
N MET A 91 2.76 7.72 -11.83
CA MET A 91 2.01 6.55 -12.30
C MET A 91 0.61 6.92 -12.78
N VAL A 92 -0.15 7.72 -12.02
CA VAL A 92 -1.50 8.17 -12.41
C VAL A 92 -1.46 8.95 -13.74
N ARG A 93 -0.46 9.83 -13.93
CA ARG A 93 -0.29 10.59 -15.18
C ARG A 93 0.13 9.73 -16.36
N SER A 94 0.77 8.61 -16.11
CA SER A 94 1.18 7.63 -17.14
C SER A 94 0.06 6.69 -17.57
N ILE A 95 -1.14 6.78 -16.97
CA ILE A 95 -2.28 5.97 -17.39
C ILE A 95 -2.87 6.59 -18.66
N GLY A 96 -2.74 5.88 -19.78
CA GLY A 96 -3.39 6.21 -21.04
C GLY A 96 -4.82 5.67 -21.09
N GLY A 97 -5.66 6.34 -21.90
CA GLY A 97 -7.04 5.92 -22.15
C GLY A 97 -8.06 6.38 -21.10
N SER A 98 -9.29 5.89 -21.21
CA SER A 98 -10.38 6.24 -20.31
C SER A 98 -10.35 5.40 -19.03
N ILE A 99 -9.79 5.97 -17.96
CA ILE A 99 -9.79 5.33 -16.64
C ILE A 99 -11.10 5.53 -15.85
N GLY A 100 -12.06 6.27 -16.41
CA GLY A 100 -13.36 6.50 -15.78
C GLY A 100 -14.08 5.20 -15.41
N SER A 101 -13.87 4.14 -16.20
CA SER A 101 -14.47 2.82 -15.95
C SER A 101 -14.07 2.16 -14.63
N VAL A 102 -12.90 2.52 -14.06
CA VAL A 102 -12.44 2.03 -12.75
C VAL A 102 -13.39 2.48 -11.63
N TYR A 103 -13.91 3.70 -11.73
CA TYR A 103 -14.76 4.28 -10.70
C TYR A 103 -16.12 3.59 -10.58
N THR A 104 -16.60 3.00 -11.68
CA THR A 104 -17.88 2.29 -11.75
C THR A 104 -17.69 0.76 -11.78
N ASP A 105 -16.48 0.25 -11.57
CA ASP A 105 -16.21 -1.19 -11.61
C ASP A 105 -16.69 -1.89 -10.34
N GLU A 106 -17.83 -2.57 -10.44
CA GLU A 106 -18.44 -3.32 -9.34
C GLU A 106 -17.57 -4.45 -8.80
N ARG A 107 -16.76 -5.09 -9.66
CA ARG A 107 -15.87 -6.19 -9.23
C ARG A 107 -14.75 -5.64 -8.38
N LEU A 108 -14.13 -4.54 -8.81
CA LEU A 108 -13.11 -3.85 -8.02
C LEU A 108 -13.68 -3.39 -6.68
N ARG A 109 -14.88 -2.78 -6.69
CA ARG A 109 -15.57 -2.34 -5.46
C ARG A 109 -15.82 -3.50 -4.50
N THR A 110 -16.26 -4.64 -5.02
CA THR A 110 -16.50 -5.86 -4.24
C THR A 110 -15.22 -6.34 -3.57
N VAL A 111 -14.13 -6.44 -4.33
CA VAL A 111 -12.82 -6.87 -3.80
C VAL A 111 -12.28 -5.90 -2.76
N ILE A 112 -12.39 -4.59 -2.99
CA ILE A 112 -12.02 -3.57 -2.01
C ILE A 112 -12.90 -3.65 -0.76
N GLY A 113 -14.20 -3.89 -0.91
CA GLY A 113 -15.14 -4.06 0.19
C GLY A 113 -14.78 -5.24 1.09
N ALA A 114 -14.49 -6.40 0.49
CA ALA A 114 -14.04 -7.58 1.21
C ALA A 114 -12.72 -7.31 1.96
N TRP A 115 -11.74 -6.68 1.30
CA TRP A 115 -10.48 -6.30 1.93
C TRP A 115 -10.67 -5.35 3.12
N LYS A 116 -11.55 -4.34 3.00
CA LYS A 116 -11.87 -3.41 4.10
C LYS A 116 -12.49 -4.15 5.28
N PHE A 117 -13.41 -5.07 5.01
CA PHE A 117 -14.04 -5.88 6.04
C PHE A 117 -13.04 -6.73 6.80
N GLU A 118 -12.16 -7.45 6.10
CA GLU A 118 -11.08 -8.24 6.70
C GLU A 118 -10.16 -7.37 7.57
N LYS A 119 -9.78 -6.18 7.10
CA LYS A 119 -8.92 -5.27 7.88
C LYS A 119 -9.57 -4.77 9.15
N GLU A 120 -10.87 -4.51 9.15
CA GLU A 120 -11.55 -4.13 10.38
C GLU A 120 -11.65 -5.32 11.35
N GLN A 121 -11.90 -6.53 10.85
CA GLN A 121 -11.87 -7.75 11.68
C GLN A 121 -10.51 -7.97 12.35
N ASP A 122 -9.41 -7.83 11.59
CA ASP A 122 -8.04 -7.92 12.12
C ASP A 122 -7.78 -6.87 13.21
N ARG A 123 -8.26 -5.64 12.99
CA ARG A 123 -8.13 -4.53 13.94
C ARG A 123 -8.90 -4.81 15.23
N LEU A 124 -10.13 -5.31 15.14
CA LEU A 124 -10.95 -5.69 16.29
C LEU A 124 -10.31 -6.83 17.08
N ARG A 125 -9.84 -7.89 16.41
CA ARG A 125 -9.11 -9.01 17.02
C ARG A 125 -7.85 -8.55 17.76
N SER A 126 -7.09 -7.64 17.15
CA SER A 126 -5.88 -7.06 17.76
C SER A 126 -6.20 -6.26 19.02
N LYS A 127 -7.29 -5.46 19.00
CA LYS A 127 -7.77 -4.72 20.18
C LYS A 127 -8.21 -5.67 21.30
N LEU A 128 -8.96 -6.72 20.97
CA LEU A 128 -9.38 -7.75 21.94
C LEU A 128 -8.18 -8.45 22.58
N LYS A 129 -7.19 -8.86 21.77
CA LYS A 129 -5.96 -9.48 22.26
C LYS A 129 -5.18 -8.57 23.21
N LYS A 130 -5.10 -7.26 22.90
CA LYS A 130 -4.45 -6.28 23.77
C LYS A 130 -5.19 -6.12 25.11
N LYS A 131 -6.53 -6.03 25.09
CA LYS A 131 -7.35 -5.97 26.30
C LYS A 131 -7.22 -7.23 27.17
N ALA A 132 -7.23 -8.41 26.54
CA ALA A 132 -7.08 -9.68 27.27
C ALA A 132 -5.74 -9.76 28.01
N ARG A 133 -4.64 -9.34 27.37
CA ARG A 133 -3.32 -9.27 28.02
C ARG A 133 -3.31 -8.31 29.22
N GLN A 134 -3.86 -7.10 29.03
CA GLN A 134 -3.94 -6.12 30.12
C GLN A 134 -4.75 -6.64 31.31
N ALA A 135 -5.86 -7.36 31.08
CA ALA A 135 -6.65 -7.97 32.14
C ALA A 135 -5.90 -9.09 32.87
N GLN A 136 -5.11 -9.90 32.15
CA GLN A 136 -4.26 -10.93 32.74
C GLN A 136 -3.16 -10.33 33.63
N ASP A 137 -2.48 -9.29 33.13
CA ASP A 137 -1.43 -8.58 33.89
C ASP A 137 -2.00 -7.95 35.17
N LEU A 138 -3.18 -7.33 35.09
CA LEU A 138 -3.86 -6.75 36.24
C LEU A 138 -4.27 -7.82 37.27
N GLY A 139 -4.80 -8.95 36.79
CA GLY A 139 -5.16 -10.09 37.64
C GLY A 139 -3.95 -10.70 38.35
N PHE A 140 -2.80 -10.75 37.67
CA PHE A 140 -1.53 -11.20 38.26
C PHE A 140 -1.02 -10.22 39.32
N GLN A 141 -1.03 -8.91 39.04
CA GLN A 141 -0.65 -7.88 40.01
C GLN A 141 -1.53 -7.90 41.27
N ASN A 142 -2.85 -8.05 41.10
CA ASN A 142 -3.77 -8.14 42.22
C ASN A 142 -3.49 -9.36 43.12
N LYS A 143 -3.15 -10.51 42.53
CA LYS A 143 -2.76 -11.71 43.30
C LYS A 143 -1.44 -11.52 44.06
N LEU A 144 -0.45 -10.89 43.43
CA LEU A 144 0.83 -10.55 44.08
C LEU A 144 0.63 -9.61 45.27
N ASN A 145 -0.15 -8.54 45.07
CA ASN A 145 -0.45 -7.58 46.13
C ASN A 145 -1.19 -8.24 47.31
N ALA A 146 -2.15 -9.14 47.03
CA ALA A 146 -2.82 -9.91 48.07
C ALA A 146 -1.85 -10.79 48.87
N TYR A 147 -0.96 -11.51 48.18
CA TYR A 147 0.05 -12.38 48.82
C TYR A 147 1.00 -11.62 49.76
N PHE A 148 1.47 -10.45 49.36
CA PHE A 148 2.36 -9.64 50.22
C PHE A 148 1.62 -9.04 51.41
N LYS A 149 0.34 -8.67 51.24
CA LYS A 149 -0.49 -8.10 52.32
C LYS A 149 -0.85 -9.12 53.41
N GLU A 150 -0.87 -10.41 53.08
CA GLU A 150 -1.06 -11.50 54.05
C GLU A 150 0.22 -11.86 54.84
N ARG A 151 1.37 -11.28 54.48
CA ARG A 151 2.68 -11.57 55.09
C ARG A 151 3.25 -10.42 55.93
N GLU A 152 2.53 -9.30 56.02
CA GLU A 152 2.79 -8.18 56.96
C GLU A 152 1.92 -8.33 58.21
#